data_AF-A0A3R7R1W9-F1
#
_entry.id   AF-A0A3R7R1W9-F1
#
_cell.length_a   1.000
_cell.length_b   1.000
_cell.length_c   1.000
_cell.angle_alpha   90.00
_cell.angle_beta   90.00
_cell.angle_gamma   90.00
#
_symmetry.space_group_name_H-M   'P 1'
#
loop_
_entity.id
_entity.type
_entity.pdbx_description
1 polymer ?
#
loop_
_entity_poly.entity_id
_entity_poly.type
_entity_poly.pdbx_seq_one_letter_code
_entity_poly.pdbx_strand_id
1 'polypeptide(L)'
;MDFTEIASQGIRQALELASGSNHLLGFNQFVEIALYHTEFGYYRSQRERVGRSSETDFFTANSLKESLRPVLLEASIGLLKKSGLDPAKTDWVEIGAEPGSALLTGVANPFASAQAIRLGEPITLEGDLVVFSNELF
;
A
#
# COMPACT_ATOMS: atom_id res chain seq x y z
N MET A 1 33.07 14.55 6.41
CA MET A 1 31.99 13.84 5.71
C MET A 1 32.20 14.11 4.24
N ASP A 2 32.56 13.10 3.48
CA ASP A 2 32.66 13.25 2.02
C ASP A 2 31.26 13.39 1.46
N PHE A 3 31.08 14.39 0.61
CA PHE A 3 29.81 14.63 -0.06
C PHE A 3 29.68 13.63 -1.21
N THR A 4 28.66 12.78 -1.15
CA THR A 4 28.30 11.91 -2.27
C THR A 4 27.25 12.64 -3.11
N GLU A 5 27.60 12.93 -4.36
CA GLU A 5 26.67 13.54 -5.31
C GLU A 5 25.56 12.56 -5.70
N ILE A 6 24.34 13.07 -5.87
CA ILE A 6 23.22 12.30 -6.42
C ILE A 6 23.52 12.04 -7.89
N ALA A 7 23.88 10.81 -8.23
CA ALA A 7 24.29 10.43 -9.59
C ALA A 7 23.18 10.55 -10.63
N SER A 8 21.90 10.44 -10.22
CA SER A 8 20.76 10.54 -11.13
C SER A 8 20.37 11.99 -11.38
N GLN A 9 20.52 12.44 -12.64
CA GLN A 9 20.10 13.77 -13.06
C GLN A 9 18.59 14.01 -12.85
N GLY A 10 17.74 13.01 -13.10
CA GLY A 10 16.30 13.12 -12.92
C GLY A 10 15.90 13.31 -11.45
N ILE A 11 16.53 12.56 -10.54
CA ILE A 11 16.30 12.72 -9.09
C ILE A 11 16.77 14.11 -8.65
N ARG A 12 17.97 14.52 -9.07
CA ARG A 12 18.51 15.85 -8.74
C ARG A 12 17.57 16.97 -9.19
N GLN A 13 17.10 16.91 -10.43
CA GLN A 13 16.20 17.92 -10.98
C GLN A 13 14.87 17.98 -10.23
N ALA A 14 14.27 16.84 -9.88
CA ALA A 14 13.03 16.81 -9.10
C ALA A 14 13.20 17.45 -7.72
N LEU A 15 14.31 17.18 -7.03
CA LEU A 15 14.63 17.78 -5.73
C LEU A 15 14.89 19.29 -5.84
N GLU A 16 15.62 19.73 -6.87
CA GLU A 16 15.89 21.15 -7.13
C GLU A 16 14.59 21.93 -7.43
N LEU A 17 13.69 21.35 -8.24
CA LEU A 17 12.40 21.97 -8.57
C LEU A 17 11.47 22.09 -7.35
N ALA A 18 11.51 21.12 -6.44
CA ALA A 18 10.68 21.14 -5.23
C ALA A 18 11.26 21.99 -4.10
N SER A 19 12.54 22.35 -4.18
CA SER A 19 13.22 23.14 -3.15
C SER A 19 12.73 24.58 -3.15
N GLY A 20 12.63 25.17 -1.95
CA GLY A 20 12.31 26.58 -1.79
C GLY A 20 13.43 27.49 -2.27
N SER A 21 13.18 28.80 -2.27
CA SER A 21 14.14 29.85 -2.64
C SER A 21 15.40 29.89 -1.78
N ASN A 22 15.38 29.24 -0.61
CA ASN A 22 16.52 29.05 0.29
C ASN A 22 17.27 27.73 0.06
N HIS A 23 16.95 26.99 -1.01
CA HIS A 23 17.49 25.65 -1.32
C HIS A 23 17.22 24.60 -0.24
N LEU A 24 16.18 24.81 0.58
CA LEU A 24 15.70 23.80 1.52
C LEU A 24 14.46 23.12 0.94
N LEU A 25 14.37 21.81 1.20
CA LEU A 25 13.24 20.98 0.82
C LEU A 25 12.56 20.47 2.09
N GLY A 26 11.23 20.53 2.13
CA GLY A 26 10.47 19.91 3.22
C GLY A 26 10.68 18.40 3.20
N PHE A 27 10.83 17.79 4.38
CA PHE A 27 11.02 16.33 4.45
C PHE A 27 9.84 15.55 3.83
N ASN A 28 8.61 16.06 3.97
CA ASN A 28 7.43 15.51 3.29
C ASN A 28 7.55 15.53 1.76
N GLN A 29 8.07 16.62 1.19
CA GLN A 29 8.28 16.71 -0.27
C GLN A 29 9.40 15.77 -0.72
N PHE A 30 10.47 15.65 0.08
CA PHE A 30 11.52 14.66 -0.17
C PHE A 30 10.97 13.24 -0.18
N VAL A 31 10.18 12.88 0.85
CA VAL A 31 9.53 11.57 0.96
C VAL A 31 8.61 11.33 -0.24
N GLU A 32 7.80 12.31 -0.64
CA GLU A 32 6.92 12.21 -1.80
C GLU A 32 7.70 11.91 -3.09
N ILE A 33 8.79 12.63 -3.33
CA ILE A 33 9.64 12.43 -4.52
C ILE A 33 10.33 11.07 -4.47
N ALA A 34 10.94 10.72 -3.33
CA ALA A 34 11.69 9.48 -3.18
C ALA A 34 10.79 8.24 -3.32
N LEU A 35 9.57 8.30 -2.79
CA LEU A 35 8.67 7.16 -2.71
C LEU A 35 7.70 7.06 -3.89
N TYR A 36 7.23 8.19 -4.43
CA TYR A 36 6.06 8.21 -5.32
C TYR A 36 6.25 8.92 -6.66
N HIS A 37 7.42 9.53 -6.94
CA HIS A 37 7.69 10.15 -8.24
C HIS A 37 7.43 9.16 -9.39
N THR A 38 6.71 9.60 -10.43
CA THR A 38 6.14 8.71 -11.44
C THR A 38 7.17 7.88 -12.20
N GLU A 39 8.40 8.41 -12.36
CA GLU A 39 9.47 7.77 -13.13
C GLU A 39 10.42 6.90 -12.28
N PHE A 40 10.68 7.27 -11.03
CA PHE A 40 11.75 6.66 -10.22
C PHE A 40 11.39 6.45 -8.75
N GLY A 41 10.18 6.83 -8.34
CA GLY A 41 9.71 6.65 -6.96
C GLY A 41 9.75 5.18 -6.57
N TYR A 42 10.20 4.91 -5.36
CA TYR A 42 10.38 3.54 -4.86
C TYR A 42 9.14 2.66 -5.07
N TYR A 43 7.95 3.18 -4.73
CA TYR A 43 6.70 2.44 -4.86
C TYR A 43 6.14 2.37 -6.30
N ARG A 44 6.69 3.16 -7.23
CA ARG A 44 6.35 3.12 -8.66
C ARG A 44 7.19 2.12 -9.46
N SER A 45 8.29 1.64 -8.88
CA SER A 45 9.13 0.58 -9.46
C SER A 45 8.35 -0.73 -9.66
N GLN A 46 8.67 -1.45 -10.75
CA GLN A 46 8.12 -2.77 -11.07
C GLN A 46 8.91 -3.93 -10.43
N ARG A 47 9.95 -3.64 -9.63
CA ARG A 47 10.72 -4.66 -8.92
C ARG A 47 9.86 -5.29 -7.81
N GLU A 48 9.96 -6.61 -7.67
CA GLU A 48 9.38 -7.31 -6.52
C GLU A 48 10.08 -6.84 -5.24
N ARG A 49 9.35 -6.14 -4.38
CA ARG A 49 9.85 -5.57 -3.13
C ARG A 49 9.40 -6.32 -1.89
N VAL A 50 8.23 -6.96 -1.96
CA VAL A 50 7.63 -7.71 -0.86
C VAL A 50 7.78 -9.20 -1.07
N GLY A 51 8.47 -9.89 -0.18
CA GLY A 51 8.57 -11.34 -0.22
C GLY A 51 9.59 -11.90 0.76
N ARG A 52 9.90 -13.18 0.61
CA ARG A 52 10.86 -13.90 1.46
C ARG A 52 12.17 -14.22 0.72
N SER A 53 12.34 -13.72 -0.50
CA SER A 53 13.55 -13.96 -1.28
C SER A 53 14.66 -13.00 -0.82
N SER A 54 15.90 -13.33 -1.15
CA SER A 54 17.04 -12.42 -0.95
C SER A 54 17.01 -11.20 -1.87
N GLU A 55 16.12 -11.19 -2.87
CA GLU A 55 15.98 -10.13 -3.87
C GLU A 55 14.87 -9.14 -3.52
N THR A 56 14.02 -9.46 -2.54
CA THR A 56 12.99 -8.57 -1.98
C THR A 56 13.56 -7.74 -0.84
N ASP A 57 13.03 -6.53 -0.65
CA ASP A 57 13.53 -5.58 0.33
C ASP A 57 12.97 -5.84 1.73
N PHE A 58 11.74 -6.35 1.83
CA PHE A 58 11.07 -6.67 3.10
C PHE A 58 9.98 -7.74 2.94
N PHE A 59 9.47 -8.24 4.07
CA PHE A 59 8.32 -9.13 4.13
C PHE A 59 7.21 -8.47 4.96
N THR A 60 5.95 -8.75 4.61
CA THR A 60 4.78 -8.16 5.26
C THR A 60 3.84 -9.23 5.78
N ALA A 61 2.74 -8.79 6.38
CA ALA A 61 1.60 -9.64 6.70
C ALA A 61 1.15 -10.52 5.51
N ASN A 62 1.28 -10.02 4.28
CA ASN A 62 0.97 -10.79 3.07
C ASN A 62 1.90 -12.01 2.88
N SER A 63 3.15 -11.95 3.36
CA SER A 63 4.05 -13.11 3.39
C SER A 63 3.55 -14.25 4.31
N LEU A 64 2.55 -13.98 5.15
CA LEU A 64 1.87 -14.92 6.04
C LEU A 64 0.37 -15.03 5.73
N LYS A 65 -0.06 -14.68 4.51
CA LYS A 65 -1.48 -14.62 4.12
C LYS A 65 -2.29 -15.86 4.50
N GLU A 66 -1.72 -17.06 4.37
CA GLU A 66 -2.44 -18.30 4.68
C GLU A 66 -2.80 -18.45 6.16
N SER A 67 -1.92 -18.00 7.07
CA SER A 67 -2.19 -18.05 8.51
C SER A 67 -2.91 -16.80 9.02
N LEU A 68 -2.67 -15.65 8.40
CA LEU A 68 -3.27 -14.39 8.82
C LEU A 68 -4.73 -14.25 8.36
N ARG A 69 -5.06 -14.76 7.16
CA ARG A 69 -6.38 -14.61 6.55
C ARG A 69 -7.52 -15.13 7.42
N PRO A 70 -7.48 -16.36 8.00
CA PRO A 70 -8.57 -16.83 8.85
C PRO A 70 -8.80 -15.93 10.06
N VAL A 71 -7.73 -15.44 10.68
CA VAL A 71 -7.79 -14.55 11.85
C VAL A 71 -8.41 -13.20 11.48
N LEU A 72 -7.98 -12.61 10.35
CA LEU A 72 -8.55 -11.34 9.86
C LEU A 72 -10.03 -11.49 9.48
N LEU A 73 -10.40 -12.58 8.81
CA LEU A 73 -11.79 -12.86 8.48
C LEU A 73 -12.65 -13.01 9.74
N GLU A 74 -12.21 -13.81 10.71
CA GLU A 74 -12.94 -13.99 11.96
C GLU A 74 -13.11 -12.67 12.73
N ALA A 75 -12.03 -11.90 12.86
CA ALA A 75 -12.06 -10.60 13.53
C ALA A 75 -13.02 -9.63 12.82
N SER A 76 -12.95 -9.54 11.49
CA SER A 76 -13.80 -8.66 10.69
C SER A 76 -15.28 -9.03 10.82
N ILE A 77 -15.61 -10.32 10.69
CA ILE A 77 -16.98 -10.82 10.87
C ILE A 77 -17.47 -10.56 12.29
N GLY A 78 -16.61 -10.74 13.29
CA GLY A 78 -16.94 -10.46 14.68
C GLY A 78 -17.26 -8.99 14.92
N LEU A 79 -16.51 -8.07 14.31
CA LEU A 79 -16.76 -6.64 14.38
C LEU A 79 -18.08 -6.26 13.68
N LEU A 80 -18.32 -6.77 12.46
CA LEU A 80 -19.57 -6.51 11.74
C LEU A 80 -20.80 -6.96 12.53
N LYS A 81 -20.77 -8.20 13.06
CA LYS A 81 -21.86 -8.74 13.88
C LYS A 81 -22.12 -7.89 15.13
N LYS A 82 -21.06 -7.44 15.81
CA LYS A 82 -21.19 -6.54 16.98
C LYS A 82 -21.80 -5.19 16.61
N SER A 83 -21.55 -4.71 15.40
CA SER A 83 -22.13 -3.49 14.86
C SER A 83 -23.52 -3.68 14.24
N GLY A 84 -24.07 -4.90 14.25
CA GLY A 84 -25.37 -5.21 13.64
C GLY A 84 -25.37 -5.29 12.11
N LEU A 85 -24.17 -5.37 11.50
CA LEU A 85 -24.00 -5.48 10.05
C LEU A 85 -23.91 -6.95 9.63
N ASP A 86 -24.47 -7.25 8.46
CA ASP A 86 -24.40 -8.57 7.83
C ASP A 86 -23.18 -8.65 6.91
N PRO A 87 -22.21 -9.56 7.15
CA PRO A 87 -21.07 -9.75 6.25
C PRO A 87 -21.48 -9.94 4.79
N ALA A 88 -22.59 -10.64 4.52
CA ALA A 88 -23.05 -10.90 3.15
C ALA A 88 -23.58 -9.65 2.41
N LYS A 89 -23.69 -8.52 3.11
CA LYS A 89 -24.09 -7.21 2.57
C LYS A 89 -23.00 -6.15 2.70
N THR A 90 -21.82 -6.55 3.17
CA THR A 90 -20.68 -5.65 3.39
C THR A 90 -19.62 -5.95 2.34
N ASP A 91 -18.98 -4.92 1.80
CA ASP A 91 -17.86 -5.09 0.87
C ASP A 91 -16.51 -5.11 1.59
N TRP A 92 -15.58 -5.93 1.10
CA TRP A 92 -14.18 -5.92 1.51
C TRP A 92 -13.37 -5.04 0.58
N VAL A 93 -12.66 -4.06 1.16
CA VAL A 93 -11.75 -3.18 0.43
C VAL A 93 -10.36 -3.28 1.04
N GLU A 94 -9.42 -3.78 0.25
CA GLU A 94 -8.00 -3.79 0.61
C GLU A 94 -7.28 -2.61 -0.05
N ILE A 95 -6.56 -1.82 0.73
CA ILE A 95 -5.80 -0.67 0.22
C ILE A 95 -4.32 -1.04 0.29
N GLY A 96 -3.58 -0.89 -0.80
CA GLY A 96 -2.12 -1.11 -0.83
C GLY A 96 -1.68 -2.56 -1.03
N ALA A 97 -2.53 -3.38 -1.66
CA ALA A 97 -2.11 -4.70 -2.10
C ALA A 97 -1.07 -4.61 -3.23
N GLU A 98 0.02 -5.38 -3.12
CA GLU A 98 0.92 -5.63 -4.24
C GLU A 98 0.17 -6.37 -5.39
N PRO A 99 0.63 -6.26 -6.65
CA PRO A 99 0.00 -6.96 -7.77
C PRO A 99 -0.17 -8.47 -7.52
N GLY A 100 -1.40 -8.97 -7.66
CA GLY A 100 -1.74 -10.39 -7.46
C GLY A 100 -1.66 -10.87 -6.01
N SER A 101 -1.50 -9.96 -5.05
CA SER A 101 -1.20 -10.26 -3.66
C SER A 101 -2.31 -9.89 -2.66
N ALA A 102 -3.45 -9.38 -3.12
CA ALA A 102 -4.55 -9.05 -2.21
C ALA A 102 -5.06 -10.29 -1.46
N LEU A 103 -5.34 -10.11 -0.17
CA LEU A 103 -5.55 -11.15 0.82
C LEU A 103 -6.66 -12.15 0.44
N LEU A 104 -7.73 -11.64 -0.19
CA LEU A 104 -8.93 -12.42 -0.53
C LEU A 104 -9.03 -12.80 -2.03
N THR A 105 -8.02 -12.48 -2.84
CA THR A 105 -8.01 -12.85 -4.26
C THR A 105 -8.12 -14.37 -4.43
N GLY A 106 -9.16 -14.84 -5.13
CA GLY A 106 -9.37 -16.26 -5.41
C GLY A 106 -9.77 -17.10 -4.19
N VAL A 107 -10.15 -16.46 -3.07
CA VAL A 107 -10.52 -17.15 -1.83
C VAL A 107 -11.99 -16.93 -1.54
N ALA A 108 -12.71 -18.03 -1.27
CA ALA A 108 -14.09 -17.98 -0.80
C ALA A 108 -14.18 -17.20 0.53
N ASN A 109 -15.05 -16.20 0.56
CA ASN A 109 -15.23 -15.31 1.70
C ASN A 109 -16.71 -14.90 1.81
N PRO A 110 -17.17 -14.41 2.97
CA PRO A 110 -18.59 -14.15 3.21
C PRO A 110 -19.04 -12.74 2.79
N PHE A 111 -18.15 -11.93 2.21
CA PHE A 111 -18.45 -10.55 1.85
C PHE A 111 -19.22 -10.46 0.53
N ALA A 112 -19.97 -9.38 0.34
CA ALA A 112 -20.73 -9.14 -0.89
C ALA A 112 -19.80 -8.99 -2.10
N SER A 113 -18.67 -8.30 -1.91
CA SER A 113 -17.57 -8.21 -2.87
C SER A 113 -16.23 -8.10 -2.15
N ALA A 114 -15.13 -8.35 -2.87
CA ALA A 114 -13.78 -8.12 -2.41
C ALA A 114 -12.97 -7.45 -3.52
N GLN A 115 -12.43 -6.28 -3.23
CA GLN A 115 -11.60 -5.51 -4.16
C GLN A 115 -10.33 -5.01 -3.49
N ALA A 116 -9.33 -4.70 -4.32
CA ALA A 116 -8.10 -4.05 -3.88
C ALA A 116 -7.91 -2.74 -4.63
N ILE A 117 -7.58 -1.68 -3.90
CA ILE A 117 -7.21 -0.36 -4.42
C ILE A 117 -5.69 -0.24 -4.32
N ARG A 118 -5.03 -0.01 -5.46
CA ARG A 118 -3.57 0.09 -5.56
C ARG A 118 -3.09 1.53 -5.45
N LEU A 119 -1.78 1.69 -5.24
CA LEU A 119 -1.15 3.01 -5.24
C LEU A 119 -1.43 3.77 -6.53
N GLY A 120 -1.97 4.98 -6.39
CA GLY A 120 -2.32 5.87 -7.50
C GLY A 120 -3.70 5.63 -8.10
N GLU A 121 -4.44 4.61 -7.66
CA GLU A 121 -5.86 4.47 -7.95
C GLU A 121 -6.68 5.36 -6.99
N PRO A 122 -7.79 5.97 -7.45
CA PRO A 122 -8.64 6.79 -6.59
C PRO A 122 -9.24 5.95 -5.46
N ILE A 123 -9.20 6.48 -4.23
CA ILE A 123 -9.83 5.85 -3.07
C ILE A 123 -11.26 6.39 -2.93
N THR A 124 -12.23 5.57 -3.32
CA THR A 124 -13.66 5.85 -3.10
C THR A 124 -14.21 4.81 -2.14
N LEU A 125 -14.59 5.24 -0.93
CA LEU A 125 -15.11 4.38 0.13
C LEU A 125 -16.54 4.83 0.48
N GLU A 126 -17.53 4.02 0.13
CA GLU A 126 -18.94 4.30 0.36
C GLU A 126 -19.69 3.04 0.82
N GLY A 127 -20.69 3.21 1.68
CA GLY A 127 -21.53 2.12 2.17
C GLY A 127 -20.94 1.35 3.37
N ASP A 128 -21.46 0.13 3.58
CA ASP A 128 -21.01 -0.76 4.63
C ASP A 128 -19.76 -1.52 4.15
N LEU A 129 -18.61 -1.19 4.75
CA LEU A 129 -17.31 -1.69 4.32
C LEU A 129 -16.51 -2.30 5.46
N VAL A 130 -15.74 -3.34 5.13
CA VAL A 130 -14.51 -3.68 5.87
C VAL A 130 -13.34 -3.13 5.06
N VAL A 131 -12.60 -2.19 5.65
CA VAL A 131 -11.40 -1.63 5.04
C VAL A 131 -10.16 -2.21 5.73
N PHE A 132 -9.30 -2.87 4.96
CA PHE A 132 -8.01 -3.38 5.40
C PHE A 132 -6.91 -2.64 4.63
N SER A 133 -6.11 -1.83 5.32
CA SER A 133 -4.97 -1.14 4.71
C SER A 133 -3.70 -1.94 4.94
N ASN A 134 -3.12 -2.45 3.86
CA ASN A 134 -1.80 -3.05 3.85
C ASN A 134 -0.81 -2.01 3.29
N GLU A 135 -0.01 -1.41 4.18
CA GLU A 135 1.12 -0.53 3.84
C GLU A 135 0.81 0.73 3.00
N LEU A 136 -0.23 1.48 3.36
CA LEU A 136 -0.35 2.88 2.92
C LEU A 136 -0.45 3.80 4.14
N PHE A 137 0.53 4.70 4.27
CA PHE A 137 0.54 5.85 5.18
C PHE A 137 -0.08 7.07 4.51
#